data_AF-A0A9P0HRU2-F1
#
_entry.id   AF-A0A9P0HRU2-F1
#
_cell.length_a   1.000
_cell.length_b   1.000
_cell.length_c   1.000
_cell.angle_alpha   90.00
_cell.angle_beta   90.00
_cell.angle_gamma   90.00
#
_symmetry.space_group_name_H-M   'P 1'
#
loop_
_entity.id
_entity.type
_entity.pdbx_description
1 polymer ?
#
loop_
_entity_poly.entity_id
_entity_poly.type
_entity_poly.pdbx_seq_one_letter_code
_entity_poly.pdbx_strand_id
1 'polypeptide(L)'
;MFPAWGQLVDHDLTLTAETKDPETRKELDCCEGGTSRHPNCYPLKVPYEDPFYKDKKQTCLNLARSLAGVRPGCSLELHLISCSDHGDGERT
;
A
#
# COMPACT_ATOMS: atom_id res chain seq x y z
N MET A 1 5.79 -2.33 -30.77
CA MET A 1 4.36 -2.54 -30.45
C MET A 1 4.14 -3.59 -29.36
N PHE A 2 4.88 -4.71 -29.34
CA PHE A 2 4.67 -5.79 -28.36
C PHE A 2 4.69 -5.38 -26.87
N PRO A 3 5.66 -4.57 -26.37
CA PRO A 3 5.65 -4.20 -24.95
C PRO A 3 4.43 -3.36 -24.56
N ALA A 4 4.00 -2.46 -25.44
CA ALA A 4 2.84 -1.60 -25.21
C ALA A 4 1.53 -2.40 -25.21
N TRP A 5 1.39 -3.39 -26.11
CA TRP A 5 0.23 -4.28 -26.12
C TRP A 5 0.14 -5.11 -24.84
N GLY A 6 1.27 -5.60 -24.31
CA GLY A 6 1.29 -6.31 -23.03
C GLY A 6 0.76 -5.47 -21.87
N GLN A 7 1.15 -4.20 -21.82
CA GLN A 7 0.70 -3.25 -20.79
C GLN A 7 -0.79 -2.89 -20.94
N LEU A 8 -1.29 -2.78 -22.18
CA LEU A 8 -2.72 -2.62 -22.44
C LEU A 8 -3.54 -3.81 -21.91
N VAL A 9 -3.12 -5.04 -22.18
CA VAL A 9 -3.84 -6.25 -21.74
C VAL A 9 -3.79 -6.38 -20.22
N ASP A 10 -2.64 -6.10 -19.58
CA ASP A 10 -2.51 -6.11 -18.12
C ASP A 10 -3.50 -5.15 -17.43
N HIS A 11 -3.59 -3.92 -17.95
CA HIS A 11 -4.51 -2.89 -17.44
C HIS A 11 -6.00 -3.18 -17.71
N ASP A 12 -6.34 -4.01 -18.71
CA ASP A 12 -7.71 -4.43 -18.97
C ASP A 12 -8.14 -5.59 -18.04
N LEU A 13 -7.19 -6.41 -17.58
CA LEU A 13 -7.47 -7.58 -16.75
C LEU A 13 -7.35 -7.32 -15.25
N THR A 14 -6.35 -6.55 -14.82
CA THR A 14 -6.04 -6.41 -13.40
C THR A 14 -5.69 -4.97 -13.01
N LEU A 15 -6.11 -4.58 -11.81
CA LEU A 15 -5.63 -3.38 -11.14
C LEU A 15 -5.63 -3.65 -9.63
N THR A 16 -4.46 -3.56 -9.01
CA THR A 16 -4.34 -3.75 -7.56
C THR A 16 -4.62 -2.43 -6.84
N ALA A 17 -5.62 -2.41 -5.96
CA ALA A 17 -5.97 -1.20 -5.22
C ALA A 17 -4.83 -0.76 -4.27
N GLU A 18 -4.59 0.55 -4.24
CA GLU A 18 -3.56 1.17 -3.39
C GLU A 18 -4.10 1.47 -2.00
N THR A 19 -3.28 1.28 -0.96
CA THR A 19 -3.58 1.82 0.37
C THR A 19 -3.26 3.32 0.39
N LYS A 20 -4.23 4.14 0.79
CA LYS A 20 -4.05 5.57 1.03
C LYS A 20 -4.22 5.89 2.50
N ASP A 21 -3.68 7.03 2.92
CA ASP A 21 -3.91 7.57 4.25
C ASP A 21 -5.42 7.83 4.47
N PRO A 22 -6.01 7.35 5.58
CA PRO A 22 -7.46 7.42 5.78
C PRO A 22 -7.99 8.85 5.88
N GLU A 23 -7.20 9.77 6.44
CA GLU A 23 -7.60 11.16 6.69
C GLU A 23 -7.33 12.05 5.47
N THR A 24 -6.10 12.00 4.98
CA THR A 24 -5.61 12.91 3.93
C THR A 24 -5.86 12.38 2.52
N ARG A 25 -6.13 11.08 2.37
CA ARG A 25 -6.25 10.36 1.09
C ARG A 25 -5.01 10.49 0.18
N LYS A 26 -3.87 10.85 0.75
CA LYS A 26 -2.59 10.91 0.05
C LYS A 26 -1.90 9.55 0.05
N GLU A 27 -0.88 9.42 -0.79
CA GLU A 27 0.06 8.31 -0.74
C GLU A 27 0.75 8.27 0.62
N LEU A 28 1.03 7.05 1.09
CA LEU A 28 1.72 6.84 2.37
C LEU A 28 3.21 7.13 2.21
N ASP A 29 3.75 7.98 3.09
CA ASP A 29 5.20 8.05 3.30
C ASP A 29 5.60 6.97 4.32
N CYS A 30 6.24 5.92 3.81
CA CYS A 30 6.72 4.79 4.58
C CYS A 30 8.19 4.92 4.99
N CYS A 31 8.93 5.88 4.42
CA CYS A 31 10.35 6.08 4.68
C CYS A 31 10.60 7.10 5.80
N GLU A 32 9.81 8.17 5.88
CA GLU A 32 9.89 9.13 6.98
C GLU A 32 9.39 8.49 8.29
N GLY A 33 10.29 8.36 9.27
CA GLY A 33 10.06 7.61 10.50
C GLY A 33 9.76 8.52 11.70
N GLY A 34 8.49 8.65 12.06
CA GLY A 34 8.04 8.95 13.42
C GLY A 34 7.68 7.68 14.21
N THR A 35 7.18 7.82 15.45
CA THR A 35 6.86 6.71 16.37
C THR A 35 5.66 5.84 15.95
N SER A 36 4.86 6.25 14.96
CA SER A 36 3.76 5.44 14.44
C SER A 36 3.76 5.47 12.91
N ARG A 37 4.20 4.38 12.28
CA ARG A 37 4.07 4.17 10.83
C ARG A 37 2.73 3.52 10.53
N HIS A 38 2.15 3.83 9.38
CA HIS A 38 0.90 3.20 8.92
C HIS A 38 1.07 1.67 8.87
N PRO A 39 0.08 0.86 9.31
CA PRO A 39 0.21 -0.60 9.39
C PRO A 39 0.47 -1.28 8.03
N ASN A 40 0.02 -0.66 6.94
CA ASN A 40 0.25 -1.16 5.58
C ASN A 40 1.60 -0.73 4.99
N CYS A 41 2.45 0.02 5.72
CA CYS A 41 3.77 0.35 5.22
C CYS A 41 4.71 -0.86 5.22
N TYR A 42 5.46 -1.01 4.13
CA TYR A 42 6.50 -2.03 3.97
C TYR A 42 7.76 -1.44 3.33
N PRO A 43 8.45 -0.50 4.01
CA PRO A 43 9.55 0.25 3.42
C PRO A 43 10.68 -0.68 2.96
N LEU A 44 11.13 -0.49 1.72
CA LEU A 44 12.25 -1.23 1.18
C LEU A 44 13.55 -0.57 1.61
N LYS A 45 14.37 -1.29 2.37
CA LYS A 45 15.69 -0.81 2.78
C LYS A 45 16.64 -0.87 1.60
N VAL A 46 17.27 0.26 1.28
CA VAL A 46 18.29 0.36 0.25
C VAL A 46 19.67 0.21 0.91
N PRO A 47 20.54 -0.68 0.42
CA PRO A 47 21.91 -0.80 0.93
C PRO A 47 22.69 0.51 0.74
N TYR A 48 23.59 0.83 1.69
CA TYR A 48 24.45 2.01 1.60
C TYR A 48 25.36 2.01 0.37
N GLU A 49 25.75 0.82 -0.10
CA GLU A 49 26.62 0.63 -1.25
C GLU A 49 25.84 0.32 -2.54
N ASP A 50 24.54 0.66 -2.57
CA ASP A 50 23.75 0.52 -3.79
C ASP A 50 24.34 1.40 -4.91
N PRO A 51 24.68 0.84 -6.09
CA PRO A 51 25.37 1.58 -7.15
C PRO A 51 24.63 2.81 -7.67
N PHE A 52 23.31 2.84 -7.56
CA PHE A 52 22.49 3.95 -8.06
C PHE A 52 22.10 4.93 -6.95
N TYR A 53 21.79 4.42 -5.76
CA TYR A 53 21.23 5.21 -4.67
C TYR A 53 22.26 5.77 -3.69
N LYS A 54 23.49 5.25 -3.67
CA LYS A 54 24.60 5.73 -2.84
C LYS A 54 24.81 7.24 -2.94
N ASP A 55 24.96 7.75 -4.16
CA ASP A 55 25.23 9.17 -4.40
C ASP A 55 24.04 10.08 -4.06
N LYS A 56 22.83 9.50 -4.03
CA LYS A 56 21.58 10.17 -3.66
C LYS A 56 21.31 10.15 -2.16
N LYS A 57 22.14 9.43 -1.38
CA LYS A 57 21.94 9.19 0.05
C LYS A 57 20.56 8.60 0.38
N GLN A 58 19.97 7.88 -0.57
CA GLN A 58 18.66 7.24 -0.40
C GLN A 58 18.88 5.88 0.27
N THR A 59 18.30 5.67 1.45
CA THR A 59 18.42 4.43 2.24
C THR A 59 17.11 3.67 2.36
N CYS A 60 16.04 4.19 1.77
CA CYS A 60 14.69 3.64 1.83
C CYS A 60 13.93 3.93 0.52
N LEU A 61 13.06 3.03 0.06
CA LEU A 61 12.08 3.31 -0.98
C LEU A 61 10.67 3.14 -0.42
N ASN A 62 9.78 4.06 -0.78
CA ASN A 62 8.39 4.03 -0.36
C ASN A 62 7.68 2.83 -0.97
N LEU A 63 7.07 2.02 -0.11
CA LEU A 63 6.26 0.89 -0.51
C LEU A 63 5.14 0.69 0.52
N ALA A 64 3.92 0.87 0.04
CA ALA A 64 2.71 0.49 0.75
C ALA A 64 2.24 -0.88 0.26
N ARG A 65 1.70 -1.70 1.17
CA ARG A 65 0.99 -2.91 0.81
C ARG A 65 -0.29 -2.54 0.06
N SER A 66 -0.65 -3.40 -0.89
CA SER A 66 -1.95 -3.36 -1.56
C SER A 66 -3.08 -3.32 -0.54
N LEU A 67 -4.16 -2.63 -0.89
CA LEU A 67 -5.34 -2.61 -0.04
C LEU A 67 -5.90 -4.03 0.07
N ALA A 68 -6.23 -4.46 1.29
CA ALA A 68 -6.84 -5.76 1.51
C ALA A 68 -8.19 -5.82 0.76
N GLY A 69 -8.42 -6.90 0.01
CA GLY A 69 -9.72 -7.12 -0.65
C GLY A 69 -10.86 -7.34 0.35
N VAL A 70 -10.53 -7.81 1.55
CA VAL A 70 -11.45 -7.87 2.69
C VAL A 70 -11.44 -6.51 3.38
N ARG A 71 -12.61 -5.91 3.56
CA ARG A 71 -12.74 -4.61 4.23
C ARG A 71 -12.10 -4.67 5.63
N PRO A 72 -11.39 -3.62 6.06
CA PRO A 72 -10.94 -3.52 7.46
C PRO A 72 -12.12 -3.73 8.42
N GLY A 73 -11.93 -4.52 9.48
CA GLY A 73 -13.01 -4.92 10.39
C GLY A 73 -13.81 -6.15 9.94
N CYS A 74 -13.49 -6.72 8.78
CA CYS A 74 -14.04 -7.99 8.33
C CYS A 74 -12.99 -9.11 8.36
N SER A 75 -13.42 -10.29 8.77
CA SER A 75 -12.66 -11.54 8.73
C SER A 75 -13.24 -12.48 7.68
N LEU A 76 -12.36 -13.27 7.06
CA LEU A 76 -12.77 -14.44 6.29
C LEU A 76 -12.95 -15.59 7.26
N GLU A 77 -14.19 -15.87 7.62
CA GLU A 77 -14.54 -17.13 8.28
C GLU A 77 -14.94 -18.15 7.20
N LEU A 78 -14.93 -19.44 7.53
CA LEU A 78 -15.06 -20.54 6.56
C LEU A 78 -16.29 -20.32 5.63
N HIS A 79 -16.04 -19.89 4.39
CA HIS A 79 -17.00 -19.49 3.33
C HIS A 79 -17.81 -18.19 3.51
N LEU A 80 -17.63 -17.41 4.59
CA LEU A 80 -18.37 -16.16 4.80
C LEU A 80 -17.43 -15.02 5.22
N ILE A 81 -17.59 -13.84 4.61
CA ILE A 81 -16.96 -12.61 5.09
C ILE A 81 -17.84 -12.10 6.23
N SER A 82 -17.33 -12.14 7.46
CA SER A 82 -18.00 -11.62 8.65
C SER A 82 -17.42 -10.24 8.95
N CYS A 83 -18.26 -9.22 9.01
CA CYS A 83 -17.84 -7.85 9.34
C CYS A 83 -18.37 -7.51 10.72
N SER A 84 -17.47 -7.18 11.65
CA SER A 84 -17.92 -6.59 12.90
C SER A 84 -18.19 -5.12 12.63
N ASP A 85 -19.46 -4.72 12.74
CA ASP A 85 -19.90 -3.34 12.58
C ASP A 85 -19.40 -2.53 13.79
N HIS A 86 -18.11 -2.22 13.81
CA HIS A 86 -17.57 -1.24 14.74
C HIS A 86 -17.96 0.11 14.17
N GLY A 87 -19.17 0.55 14.56
CA GLY A 87 -19.83 1.71 13.98
C GLY A 87 -18.82 2.81 13.65
N ASP A 88 -18.71 3.09 12.35
CA ASP A 88 -18.07 4.30 11.86
C ASP A 88 -18.69 5.44 12.66
N GLY A 89 -17.89 6.01 13.55
CA GLY A 89 -18.25 7.17 14.32
C GLY A 89 -18.36 8.34 13.36
N GLU A 90 -19.50 8.44 12.67
CA GLU A 90 -20.01 9.70 12.18
C GLU A 90 -20.28 10.56 13.42
N ARG A 91 -19.27 11.33 13.79
CA ARG A 91 -19.35 12.34 14.83
C ARG A 91 -18.80 13.63 14.24
N THR A 92 -19.74 14.39 13.67
CA THR A 92 -19.76 15.86 13.49
C THR A 92 -18.54 16.51 12.84
#